data_AF-A0A7X3BPA2-F1
#
_entry.id   AF-A0A7X3BPA2-F1
#
_cell.length_a   1.000
_cell.length_b   1.000
_cell.length_c   1.000
_cell.angle_alpha   90.00
_cell.angle_beta   90.00
_cell.angle_gamma   90.00
#
_symmetry.space_group_name_H-M   'P 1'
#
loop_
_entity.id
_entity.type
_entity.pdbx_description
1 polymer ?
#
loop_
_entity_poly.entity_id
_entity_poly.type
_entity_poly.pdbx_seq_one_letter_code
_entity_poly.pdbx_strand_id
1 'polypeptide(L)'
;MKRERVTVPQYVADFITEHKKLGHTLSYSIDACMSDRVAEWYWDNSELFARAWLDGYEVEQEKRYEVKLKNTDDYLVKTNNNDYRFYNNIYTTRRKHTREEIEKAGFGWVFDCSGIEVEEVEE
;
A
#
# COMPACT_ATOMS: atom_id res chain seq x y z
N MET A 1 29.47 -11.00 7.45
CA MET A 1 28.39 -10.21 8.06
C MET A 1 27.13 -10.40 7.23
N LYS A 2 26.02 -10.83 7.85
CA LYS A 2 24.70 -10.75 7.20
C LYS A 2 24.36 -9.27 7.11
N ARG A 3 24.08 -8.76 5.92
CA ARG A 3 23.61 -7.38 5.76
C ARG A 3 22.15 -7.33 6.18
N GLU A 4 21.79 -6.33 6.96
CA GLU A 4 20.44 -6.16 7.50
C GLU A 4 19.56 -5.54 6.42
N ARG A 5 18.47 -6.22 6.07
CA ARG A 5 17.52 -5.71 5.08
C ARG A 5 16.73 -4.57 5.72
N VAL A 6 16.49 -3.52 4.95
CA VAL A 6 15.66 -2.40 5.39
C VAL A 6 14.23 -2.59 4.92
N THR A 7 13.27 -2.05 5.65
CA THR A 7 11.87 -2.01 5.23
C THR A 7 11.62 -0.77 4.39
N VAL A 8 10.97 -0.93 3.23
CA VAL A 8 10.61 0.17 2.32
C VAL A 8 9.15 0.06 1.87
N PRO A 9 8.48 1.17 1.53
CA PRO A 9 7.13 1.14 0.96
C PRO A 9 7.08 0.35 -0.36
N GLN A 10 5.92 -0.25 -0.66
CA GLN A 10 5.72 -1.06 -1.88
C GLN A 10 6.10 -0.32 -3.17
N TYR A 11 5.69 0.95 -3.31
CA TYR A 11 6.01 1.73 -4.52
C TYR A 11 7.51 2.00 -4.71
N VAL A 12 8.29 2.01 -3.61
CA VAL A 12 9.76 2.12 -3.65
C VAL A 12 10.37 0.77 -4.01
N ALA A 13 9.85 -0.31 -3.44
CA ALA A 13 10.26 -1.68 -3.78
C ALA A 13 10.04 -2.00 -5.27
N ASP A 14 8.88 -1.63 -5.81
CA ASP A 14 8.54 -1.80 -7.23
C ASP A 14 9.52 -1.04 -8.12
N PHE A 15 9.80 0.22 -7.77
CA PHE A 15 10.77 1.05 -8.47
C PHE A 15 12.16 0.40 -8.52
N ILE A 16 12.69 -0.01 -7.36
CA ILE A 16 14.01 -0.66 -7.26
C ILE A 16 14.05 -1.96 -8.07
N THR A 17 12.98 -2.77 -8.00
CA THR A 17 12.88 -4.04 -8.74
C THR A 17 12.93 -3.81 -10.24
N GLU A 18 12.09 -2.93 -10.77
CA GLU A 18 12.02 -2.67 -12.21
C GLU A 18 13.33 -2.07 -12.73
N HIS A 19 13.91 -1.13 -12.00
CA HIS A 19 15.18 -0.52 -12.39
C HIS A 19 16.33 -1.53 -12.44
N LYS A 20 16.40 -2.45 -11.47
CA LYS A 20 17.38 -3.54 -11.50
C LYS A 20 17.14 -4.51 -12.65
N LYS A 21 15.88 -4.84 -12.97
CA LYS A 21 15.54 -5.68 -14.13
C LYS A 21 15.98 -5.04 -15.45
N LEU A 22 15.87 -3.72 -15.55
CA LEU A 22 16.33 -2.94 -16.70
C LEU A 22 17.86 -2.76 -16.77
N GLY A 23 18.60 -3.24 -15.76
CA GLY A 23 20.06 -3.12 -15.70
C GLY A 23 20.55 -1.71 -15.34
N HIS A 24 19.67 -0.85 -14.82
CA HIS A 24 20.03 0.50 -14.40
C HIS A 24 20.93 0.45 -13.15
N THR A 25 21.82 1.42 -13.03
CA THR A 25 22.63 1.62 -11.84
C THR A 25 21.86 2.42 -10.78
N LEU A 26 22.35 2.37 -9.54
CA LEU A 26 21.81 3.20 -8.45
C LEU A 26 21.86 4.69 -8.82
N SER A 27 23.01 5.16 -9.30
CA SER A 27 23.20 6.58 -9.68
C SER A 27 22.24 7.01 -10.78
N TYR A 28 22.09 6.21 -11.83
CA TYR A 28 21.17 6.51 -12.93
C TYR A 28 19.71 6.55 -12.46
N SER A 29 19.32 5.62 -11.58
CA SER A 29 17.96 5.53 -11.08
C SER A 29 17.58 6.72 -10.19
N ILE A 30 18.52 7.24 -9.40
CA ILE A 30 18.33 8.44 -8.58
C ILE A 30 18.23 9.70 -9.46
N ASP A 31 19.09 9.83 -10.45
CA ASP A 31 19.27 11.07 -11.21
C ASP A 31 18.19 11.31 -12.28
N ALA A 32 17.73 10.24 -12.96
CA ALA A 32 17.02 10.42 -14.23
C ALA A 32 15.60 9.81 -14.28
N CYS A 33 15.17 9.06 -13.25
CA CYS A 33 14.02 8.18 -13.42
C CYS A 33 13.07 8.08 -12.23
N MET A 34 13.35 8.74 -11.09
CA MET A 34 12.40 8.72 -9.99
C MET A 34 11.10 9.41 -10.39
N SER A 35 9.97 8.75 -10.13
CA SER A 35 8.67 9.44 -10.15
C SER A 35 8.57 10.39 -8.96
N ASP A 36 7.70 11.40 -9.05
CA ASP A 36 7.51 12.39 -7.97
C ASP A 36 7.28 11.72 -6.62
N ARG A 37 6.42 10.68 -6.58
CA ARG A 37 6.13 9.90 -5.37
C ARG A 37 7.37 9.20 -4.80
N VAL A 38 8.23 8.63 -5.64
CA VAL A 38 9.46 7.97 -5.20
C VAL A 38 10.49 9.01 -4.73
N ALA A 39 10.59 10.14 -5.44
CA ALA A 39 11.48 11.24 -5.09
C ALA A 39 11.11 11.86 -3.73
N GLU A 40 9.83 12.13 -3.49
CA GLU A 40 9.32 12.66 -2.21
C GLU A 40 9.74 11.78 -1.03
N TRP A 41 9.60 10.46 -1.15
CA TRP A 41 10.05 9.54 -0.12
C TRP A 41 11.58 9.49 -0.02
N TYR A 42 12.28 9.48 -1.16
CA TYR A 42 13.74 9.39 -1.23
C TYR A 42 14.44 10.54 -0.50
N TRP A 43 13.94 11.77 -0.58
CA TRP A 43 14.61 12.93 0.03
C TRP A 43 14.82 12.79 1.53
N ASP A 44 13.84 12.22 2.23
CA ASP A 44 13.94 11.96 3.68
C ASP A 44 14.54 10.57 4.00
N ASN A 45 14.64 9.66 3.02
CA ASN A 45 14.98 8.25 3.22
C ASN A 45 16.15 7.77 2.34
N SER A 46 17.01 8.68 1.88
CA SER A 46 18.08 8.39 0.90
C SER A 46 19.03 7.26 1.34
N GLU A 47 19.39 7.19 2.62
CA GLU A 47 20.21 6.09 3.17
C GLU A 47 19.47 4.75 3.19
N LEU A 48 18.16 4.76 3.50
CA LEU A 48 17.33 3.55 3.42
C LEU A 48 17.21 3.08 1.97
N PHE A 49 17.00 4.01 1.03
CA PHE A 49 16.96 3.68 -0.40
C PHE A 49 18.27 3.02 -0.88
N ALA A 50 19.42 3.61 -0.55
CA ALA A 50 20.72 3.06 -0.94
C ALA A 50 20.97 1.67 -0.33
N ARG A 51 20.59 1.46 0.94
CA ARG A 51 20.65 0.14 1.59
C ARG A 51 19.71 -0.87 0.94
N ALA A 52 18.46 -0.50 0.69
CA ALA A 52 17.49 -1.33 -0.02
C ALA A 52 18.04 -1.78 -1.39
N TRP A 53 18.69 -0.86 -2.09
CA TRP A 53 19.33 -1.14 -3.37
C TRP A 53 20.51 -2.11 -3.25
N LEU A 54 21.41 -1.94 -2.29
CA LEU A 54 22.65 -2.73 -2.21
C LEU A 54 22.48 -4.07 -1.49
N ASP A 55 21.65 -4.08 -0.45
CA ASP A 55 21.58 -5.15 0.55
C ASP A 55 20.26 -5.95 0.45
N GLY A 56 19.33 -5.44 -0.35
CA GLY A 56 17.97 -5.94 -0.44
C GLY A 56 17.06 -5.28 0.61
N TYR A 57 15.77 -5.57 0.51
CA TYR A 57 14.75 -4.95 1.34
C TYR A 57 13.65 -5.94 1.69
N GLU A 58 12.87 -5.56 2.69
CA GLU A 58 11.54 -6.08 2.97
C GLU A 58 10.52 -5.01 2.59
N VAL A 59 9.34 -5.43 2.15
CA VAL A 59 8.29 -4.48 1.79
C VAL A 59 7.44 -4.20 3.02
N GLU A 60 7.24 -2.93 3.32
CA GLU A 60 6.23 -2.50 4.28
C GLU A 60 4.88 -3.00 3.77
N GLN A 61 4.25 -3.93 4.51
CA GLN A 61 2.92 -4.39 4.15
C GLN A 61 1.97 -3.20 4.18
N GLU A 62 1.37 -2.90 3.02
CA GLU A 62 0.37 -1.85 2.95
C GLU A 62 -0.82 -2.25 3.80
N LYS A 63 -1.12 -1.46 4.83
CA LYS A 63 -2.23 -1.74 5.74
C LYS A 63 -3.54 -1.79 4.97
N ARG A 64 -4.18 -2.96 4.98
CA ARG A 64 -5.51 -3.14 4.42
C ARG A 64 -6.53 -3.21 5.54
N TYR A 65 -7.74 -2.80 5.22
CA TYR A 65 -8.85 -2.74 6.15
C TYR A 65 -10.05 -3.50 5.59
N GLU A 66 -10.68 -4.30 6.44
CA GLU A 66 -12.06 -4.72 6.25
C GLU A 66 -12.97 -3.79 7.05
N VAL A 67 -14.01 -3.26 6.41
CA VAL A 67 -14.95 -2.32 7.02
C VAL A 67 -16.33 -2.97 7.06
N LYS A 68 -16.87 -3.19 8.25
CA LYS A 68 -18.14 -3.89 8.49
C LYS A 68 -19.12 -3.01 9.26
N LEU A 69 -20.40 -3.07 8.92
CA LEU A 69 -21.46 -2.47 9.74
C LEU A 69 -21.70 -3.34 11.00
N LYS A 70 -21.67 -2.76 12.21
CA LYS A 70 -21.81 -3.54 13.46
C LYS A 70 -23.09 -4.38 13.58
N ASN A 71 -24.18 -3.87 13.00
CA ASN A 71 -25.51 -4.46 13.16
C ASN A 71 -25.93 -5.37 11.99
N THR A 72 -25.07 -5.54 10.98
CA THR A 72 -25.36 -6.39 9.82
C THR A 72 -24.11 -7.21 9.44
N ASP A 73 -24.25 -8.16 8.53
CA ASP A 73 -23.11 -8.87 7.92
C ASP A 73 -22.66 -8.23 6.60
N ASP A 74 -22.86 -6.92 6.47
CA ASP A 74 -22.49 -6.16 5.28
C ASP A 74 -21.10 -5.53 5.44
N TYR A 75 -20.29 -5.72 4.41
CA TYR A 75 -18.94 -5.18 4.31
C TYR A 75 -18.90 -4.10 3.25
N LEU A 76 -17.99 -3.14 3.41
CA LEU A 76 -17.63 -2.24 2.32
C LEU A 76 -16.93 -3.06 1.23
N VAL A 77 -17.53 -3.12 0.05
CA VAL A 77 -17.03 -3.92 -1.06
C VAL A 77 -16.80 -3.07 -2.30
N LYS A 78 -15.72 -3.40 -3.03
CA LYS A 78 -15.43 -2.82 -4.34
C LYS A 78 -16.14 -3.61 -5.43
N THR A 79 -17.04 -2.98 -6.15
CA THR A 79 -17.84 -3.61 -7.21
C THR A 79 -17.02 -3.76 -8.50
N ASN A 80 -17.56 -4.49 -9.49
CA ASN A 80 -16.95 -4.59 -10.82
C ASN A 80 -16.87 -3.24 -11.55
N ASN A 81 -17.71 -2.27 -11.18
CA ASN A 81 -17.72 -0.94 -11.78
C ASN A 81 -16.75 0.03 -11.08
N ASN A 82 -15.88 -0.46 -10.20
CA ASN A 82 -15.00 0.33 -9.33
C ASN A 82 -15.74 1.23 -8.31
N ASP A 83 -17.05 1.07 -8.15
CA ASP A 83 -17.82 1.73 -7.09
C ASP A 83 -17.72 0.97 -5.76
N TYR A 84 -17.98 1.67 -4.66
CA TYR A 84 -17.99 1.13 -3.31
C TYR A 84 -19.38 1.19 -2.68
N ARG A 85 -19.78 0.11 -2.00
CA ARG A 85 -21.03 0.06 -1.22
C ARG A 85 -20.95 -1.00 -0.13
N PHE A 86 -21.82 -0.88 0.87
CA PHE A 86 -22.03 -1.96 1.84
C PHE A 86 -22.90 -3.06 1.22
N TYR A 87 -22.44 -4.30 1.31
CA TYR A 87 -23.16 -5.47 0.80
C TYR A 87 -22.80 -6.75 1.53
N ASN A 88 -23.73 -7.70 1.56
CA ASN A 88 -23.58 -8.95 2.29
C ASN A 88 -22.52 -9.88 1.70
N ASN A 89 -21.77 -10.55 2.58
CA ASN A 89 -20.58 -11.36 2.33
C ASN A 89 -20.77 -12.61 1.44
N ILE A 90 -22.00 -12.99 1.06
CA ILE A 90 -22.25 -14.22 0.29
C ILE A 90 -21.68 -14.16 -1.14
N TYR A 91 -21.39 -12.97 -1.67
CA TYR A 91 -21.18 -12.78 -3.12
C TYR A 91 -19.82 -12.21 -3.55
N THR A 92 -18.91 -11.86 -2.65
CA THR A 92 -17.63 -11.24 -3.05
C THR A 92 -16.52 -11.34 -2.00
N THR A 93 -15.28 -11.53 -2.46
CA THR A 93 -14.05 -11.49 -1.64
C THR A 93 -13.36 -10.12 -1.66
N ARG A 94 -13.94 -9.11 -2.33
CA ARG A 94 -13.34 -7.78 -2.53
C ARG A 94 -13.64 -6.81 -1.38
N ARG A 95 -13.19 -7.18 -0.19
CA ARG A 95 -13.46 -6.48 1.08
C ARG A 95 -12.23 -5.84 1.74
N LYS A 96 -11.03 -6.20 1.27
CA LYS A 96 -9.77 -5.63 1.76
C LYS A 96 -9.41 -4.40 0.95
N HIS A 97 -9.39 -3.24 1.57
CA HIS A 97 -9.09 -1.97 0.89
C HIS A 97 -7.99 -1.22 1.63
N THR A 98 -7.19 -0.45 0.91
CA THR A 98 -6.26 0.47 1.57
C THR A 98 -7.03 1.64 2.17
N ARG A 99 -6.45 2.33 3.16
CA ARG A 99 -7.06 3.55 3.70
C ARG A 99 -7.29 4.60 2.61
N GLU A 100 -6.33 4.76 1.70
CA GLU A 100 -6.41 5.68 0.56
C GLU A 100 -7.59 5.32 -0.36
N GLU A 101 -7.81 4.05 -0.65
CA GLU A 101 -8.97 3.59 -1.44
C GLU A 101 -10.30 3.96 -0.78
N ILE A 102 -10.42 3.72 0.53
CA ILE A 102 -11.63 4.02 1.31
C ILE A 102 -11.91 5.54 1.33
N GLU A 103 -10.88 6.35 1.58
CA GLU A 103 -10.99 7.81 1.64
C GLU A 103 -11.32 8.40 0.27
N LYS A 104 -10.65 7.95 -0.81
CA LYS A 104 -10.95 8.37 -2.19
C LYS A 104 -12.37 8.00 -2.63
N ALA A 105 -12.90 6.89 -2.14
CA ALA A 105 -14.26 6.46 -2.41
C ALA A 105 -15.33 7.25 -1.62
N GLY A 106 -14.94 8.23 -0.79
CA GLY A 106 -15.86 9.02 0.03
C GLY A 106 -16.32 8.31 1.31
N PHE A 107 -15.71 7.19 1.66
CA PHE A 107 -16.01 6.41 2.87
C PHE A 107 -15.04 6.70 4.02
N GLY A 108 -14.25 7.77 3.95
CA GLY A 108 -13.29 8.12 5.02
C GLY A 108 -13.91 8.26 6.42
N TRP A 109 -15.20 8.60 6.51
CA TRP A 109 -15.96 8.72 7.76
C TRP A 109 -16.05 7.40 8.56
N VAL A 110 -15.80 6.25 7.92
CA VAL A 110 -15.90 4.93 8.58
C VAL A 110 -14.89 4.76 9.71
N PHE A 111 -13.75 5.44 9.65
CA PHE A 111 -12.70 5.37 10.68
C PHE A 111 -13.08 6.08 11.98
N ASP A 112 -14.04 7.02 11.93
CA ASP A 112 -14.48 7.81 13.09
C ASP A 112 -15.91 7.43 13.54
N CYS A 113 -16.51 6.39 12.94
CA CYS A 113 -17.90 6.00 13.18
C CYS A 113 -18.01 4.86 14.19
N SER A 114 -18.69 5.11 15.32
CA SER A 114 -18.91 4.08 16.36
C SER A 114 -19.79 2.91 15.91
N GLY A 115 -20.58 3.08 14.84
CA GLY A 115 -21.43 2.04 14.25
C GLY A 115 -20.70 1.12 13.27
N ILE A 116 -19.41 1.35 13.04
CA ILE A 116 -18.57 0.59 12.12
C ILE A 116 -17.52 -0.20 12.90
N GLU A 117 -17.20 -1.40 12.40
CA GLU A 117 -16.02 -2.17 12.74
C GLU A 117 -15.01 -2.03 11.61
N VAL A 118 -13.80 -1.57 11.94
CA VAL A 118 -12.67 -1.51 11.00
C VAL A 118 -11.59 -2.43 11.55
N GLU A 119 -11.24 -3.45 10.78
CA GLU A 119 -10.20 -4.42 11.13
C GLU A 119 -9.02 -4.28 10.18
N GLU A 120 -7.81 -4.09 10.72
CA GLU A 120 -6.57 -4.13 9.94
C GLU A 120 -6.26 -5.60 9.61
N VAL A 121 -6.07 -5.91 8.34
CA VAL A 121 -5.82 -7.27 7.85
C VAL A 121 -4.55 -7.32 7.02
N GLU A 122 -3.78 -8.38 7.20
CA GLU A 122 -2.66 -8.73 6.32
C GLU A 122 -3.18 -9.29 4.99
N GLU A 123 -2.37 -9.19 3.93
CA GLU A 123 -2.73 -9.64 2.58
C GLU A 123 -2.99 -11.16 2.51
#